data_AF-A0A0V0GPQ7-F1
#
_entry.id   AF-A0A0V0GPQ7-F1
#
_cell.length_a   1.000
_cell.length_b   1.000
_cell.length_c   1.000
_cell.angle_alpha   90.00
_cell.angle_beta   90.00
_cell.angle_gamma   90.00
#
_symmetry.space_group_name_H-M   'P 1'
#
loop_
_entity.id
_entity.type
_entity.pdbx_description
1 polymer ?
#
loop_
_entity_poly.entity_id
_entity_poly.type
_entity_poly.pdbx_seq_one_letter_code
_entity_poly.pdbx_strand_id
1 'polypeptide(L)'
;MADGTHWPGTWMVASPEHSRGDHAGIIQVMLKPPSDEALHGVTADSSMIDFTEVDIRLPMLVYVSREKRPGYDHNKKAGAMNALVRASAVMSNGPFILNLDCDHYIYNSEAIR
;
A
#
# COMPACT_ATOMS: atom_id res chain seq x y z
N MET A 1 13.41 -8.93 8.14
CA MET A 1 13.36 -7.68 7.37
C MET A 1 14.75 -7.36 6.85
N ALA A 2 14.91 -6.45 5.89
CA ALA A 2 16.23 -6.13 5.30
C ALA A 2 17.23 -5.58 6.35
N ASP A 3 16.71 -5.00 7.43
CA ASP A 3 17.45 -4.51 8.60
C ASP A 3 17.71 -5.60 9.67
N GLY A 4 17.37 -6.86 9.40
CA GLY A 4 17.52 -7.97 10.35
C GLY A 4 16.42 -8.09 11.41
N THR A 5 15.46 -7.16 11.46
CA THR A 5 14.34 -7.27 12.41
C THR A 5 13.35 -8.37 12.01
N HIS A 6 12.68 -8.97 13.01
CA HIS A 6 11.59 -9.91 12.73
C HIS A 6 10.40 -9.19 12.10
N TRP A 7 9.74 -9.84 11.15
CA TRP A 7 8.49 -9.34 10.58
C TRP A 7 7.39 -9.36 11.67
N PRO A 8 6.66 -8.27 11.93
CA PRO A 8 5.63 -8.27 12.98
C PRO A 8 4.40 -9.14 12.66
N GLY A 9 4.21 -9.55 11.41
CA GLY A 9 3.09 -10.40 11.00
C GLY A 9 3.41 -11.89 11.09
N THR A 10 2.88 -12.66 10.13
CA THR A 10 3.04 -14.12 10.08
C THR A 10 4.46 -14.56 9.74
N TRP A 11 4.99 -15.56 10.45
CA TRP A 11 6.30 -16.17 10.20
C TRP A 11 6.22 -17.47 9.41
N MET A 12 7.37 -17.94 8.92
CA MET A 12 7.49 -19.23 8.22
C MET A 12 7.15 -20.40 9.16
N VAL A 13 7.69 -20.36 10.39
CA VAL A 13 7.30 -21.28 11.47
C VAL A 13 6.34 -20.51 12.37
N ALA A 14 5.09 -20.97 12.43
CA ALA A 14 4.07 -20.31 13.23
C ALA A 14 4.43 -20.34 14.72
N SER A 15 4.31 -19.19 15.37
CA SER A 15 4.40 -19.03 16.82
C SER A 15 3.19 -18.20 17.31
N PRO A 16 2.90 -18.19 18.62
CA PRO A 16 1.89 -17.28 19.19
C PRO A 16 2.13 -15.85 18.72
N GLU A 17 1.06 -15.13 18.38
CA GLU A 17 1.11 -13.76 17.83
C GLU A 17 1.77 -13.61 16.44
N HIS A 18 2.26 -14.70 15.81
CA HIS A 18 2.94 -14.67 14.50
C HIS A 18 2.49 -15.80 13.56
N SER A 19 1.21 -16.15 13.58
CA SER A 19 0.60 -17.14 12.69
C SER A 19 -0.35 -16.48 11.67
N ARG A 20 -0.96 -17.25 10.76
CA ARG A 20 -1.93 -16.73 9.77
C ARG A 20 -3.25 -16.25 10.39
N GLY A 21 -3.61 -16.81 11.55
CA GLY A 21 -4.86 -16.52 12.27
C GLY A 21 -4.66 -15.74 13.57
N ASP A 22 -3.40 -15.45 13.91
CA ASP A 22 -3.02 -14.78 15.14
C ASP A 22 -1.79 -13.91 14.86
N HIS A 23 -2.03 -12.64 14.56
CA HIS A 23 -0.97 -11.65 14.32
C HIS A 23 -1.49 -10.23 14.45
N ALA A 24 -0.60 -9.32 14.84
CA ALA A 24 -0.90 -7.89 14.91
C ALA A 24 -1.22 -7.29 13.53
N GLY A 25 -1.95 -6.17 13.54
CA GLY A 25 -2.14 -5.32 12.37
C GLY A 25 -0.87 -4.56 12.00
N ILE A 26 -0.69 -4.26 10.72
CA ILE A 26 0.47 -3.55 10.19
C ILE A 26 -0.03 -2.46 9.25
N ILE A 27 0.46 -1.24 9.44
CA ILE A 27 0.30 -0.14 8.48
C ILE A 27 1.70 0.39 8.18
N GLN A 28 2.09 0.34 6.92
CA GLN A 28 3.40 0.81 6.48
C GLN A 28 3.24 1.72 5.26
N VAL A 29 3.69 2.97 5.40
CA VAL A 29 3.80 3.91 4.28
C VAL A 29 5.07 3.58 3.50
N MET A 30 4.91 3.00 2.31
CA MET A 30 6.01 2.59 1.43
C MET A 30 6.50 3.76 0.57
N LEU A 31 5.55 4.55 0.05
CA LEU A 31 5.82 5.83 -0.61
C LEU A 31 5.07 6.92 0.15
N LYS A 32 5.79 7.96 0.56
CA LYS A 32 5.21 9.08 1.31
C LYS A 32 4.21 9.86 0.44
N PRO A 33 3.23 10.55 1.04
CA PRO A 33 2.44 11.53 0.32
C PRO A 33 3.35 12.48 -0.47
N PRO A 34 3.03 12.77 -1.74
CA PRO A 34 3.76 13.77 -2.50
C PRO A 34 3.65 15.13 -1.80
N SER A 35 4.71 15.94 -1.86
CA SER A 35 4.66 17.37 -1.48
C SER A 35 3.63 18.10 -2.34
N ASP A 36 3.18 19.30 -1.95
CA ASP A 36 2.28 20.10 -2.81
C ASP A 36 3.02 20.64 -4.05
N GLU A 37 4.30 20.98 -3.90
CA GLU A 37 5.16 21.47 -4.99
C GLU A 37 5.58 20.33 -5.92
N ALA A 38 5.54 20.59 -7.23
CA ALA A 38 5.98 19.66 -8.26
C ALA A 38 7.49 19.42 -8.20
N LEU A 39 7.90 18.15 -8.35
CA LEU A 39 9.30 17.77 -8.42
C LEU A 39 9.60 17.38 -9.86
N HIS A 40 10.37 18.19 -10.57
CA HIS A 40 10.77 17.89 -11.93
C HIS A 40 11.99 16.96 -11.97
N GLY A 41 12.07 16.12 -13.00
CA GLY A 41 13.22 15.27 -13.22
C GLY A 41 14.50 16.07 -13.52
N VAL A 42 15.64 15.46 -13.28
CA VAL A 42 16.95 16.03 -13.63
C VAL A 42 17.49 15.31 -14.85
N THR A 43 18.06 16.04 -15.80
CA THR A 43 18.75 15.43 -16.95
C THR A 43 19.96 14.65 -16.43
N ALA A 44 19.94 13.33 -16.58
CA ALA A 44 21.14 12.52 -16.39
C ALA A 44 21.79 12.32 -17.76
N ASP A 45 23.10 12.41 -17.82
CA ASP A 45 23.93 12.33 -19.04
C ASP A 45 23.75 10.98 -19.77
N SER A 46 23.15 9.99 -19.09
CA SER A 46 22.86 8.64 -19.56
C SER A 46 21.37 8.34 -19.74
N SER A 47 20.44 9.27 -19.44
CA SER A 47 19.00 9.01 -19.58
C SER A 47 18.53 9.22 -21.02
N MET A 48 17.93 8.20 -21.61
CA MET A 48 17.40 8.23 -22.98
C MET A 48 16.14 9.10 -23.13
N ILE A 49 15.55 9.56 -22.01
CA ILE A 49 14.30 10.32 -21.94
C ILE A 49 14.52 11.54 -21.05
N ASP A 50 14.06 12.70 -21.50
CA ASP A 50 14.10 13.96 -20.75
C ASP A 50 12.87 14.09 -19.84
N PHE A 51 13.12 14.25 -18.54
CA PHE A 51 12.09 14.38 -17.50
C PHE A 51 12.05 15.79 -16.88
N THR A 52 12.77 16.76 -17.45
CA THR A 52 12.87 18.13 -16.90
C THR A 52 11.52 18.87 -16.85
N GLU A 53 10.59 18.51 -17.73
CA GLU A 53 9.22 19.06 -17.77
C GLU A 53 8.16 18.10 -17.22
N VAL A 54 8.60 17.02 -16.55
CA VAL A 54 7.70 15.98 -16.01
C VAL A 54 7.74 16.01 -14.49
N ASP A 55 6.57 16.11 -13.86
CA ASP A 55 6.44 15.90 -12.43
C ASP A 55 6.66 14.40 -12.11
N ILE A 56 7.77 14.10 -11.45
CA ILE A 56 8.20 12.73 -11.13
C ILE A 56 7.73 12.28 -9.74
N ARG A 57 6.88 13.05 -9.07
CA ARG A 57 6.28 12.63 -7.80
C ARG A 57 5.47 11.36 -7.98
N LEU A 58 5.64 10.43 -7.03
CA LEU A 58 4.87 9.19 -7.00
C LEU A 58 3.68 9.32 -6.03
N PRO A 59 2.55 8.65 -6.33
CA PRO A 59 1.42 8.60 -5.41
C PRO A 59 1.81 7.87 -4.11
N MET A 60 1.13 8.23 -3.02
CA MET A 60 1.28 7.55 -1.74
C MET A 60 0.94 6.06 -1.90
N LEU A 61 1.83 5.19 -1.43
CA LEU A 61 1.62 3.74 -1.40
C LEU A 61 1.64 3.27 0.04
N VAL A 62 0.56 2.63 0.47
CA VAL A 62 0.38 2.14 1.83
C VAL A 62 0.13 0.64 1.80
N TYR A 63 0.95 -0.10 2.54
CA TYR A 63 0.71 -1.50 2.84
C TYR A 63 -0.11 -1.61 4.13
N VAL A 64 -1.22 -2.35 4.07
CA VAL A 64 -2.09 -2.60 5.23
C VAL A 64 -2.30 -4.11 5.40
N SER A 65 -1.94 -4.62 6.58
CA SER A 65 -2.34 -5.94 7.06
C SER A 65 -3.26 -5.77 8.26
N ARG A 66 -4.38 -6.48 8.26
CA ARG A 66 -5.34 -6.43 9.38
C ARG A 66 -4.88 -7.34 10.50
N GLU A 67 -5.12 -6.93 11.73
CA GLU A 67 -5.00 -7.82 12.88
C GLU A 67 -5.95 -9.02 12.74
N LYS A 68 -5.49 -10.18 13.20
CA LYS A 68 -6.31 -11.38 13.35
C LYS A 68 -6.02 -12.02 14.70
N ARG A 69 -7.07 -12.53 15.33
CA ARG A 69 -7.02 -13.22 16.62
C ARG A 69 -7.86 -14.50 16.59
N PRO A 70 -7.43 -15.57 17.27
CA PRO A 70 -8.25 -16.77 17.42
C PRO A 70 -9.62 -16.45 18.02
N GLY A 71 -10.68 -17.08 17.51
CA GLY A 71 -12.05 -16.87 17.98
C GLY A 71 -12.81 -15.71 17.32
N TYR A 72 -12.18 -14.94 16.44
CA TYR A 72 -12.83 -13.84 15.70
C TYR A 72 -13.00 -14.17 14.21
N ASP A 73 -14.21 -13.99 13.68
CA ASP A 73 -14.45 -14.07 12.24
C ASP A 73 -13.90 -12.81 11.54
N HIS A 74 -13.07 -13.03 10.53
CA HIS A 74 -12.39 -11.99 9.78
C HIS A 74 -13.10 -11.61 8.46
N ASN A 75 -14.27 -12.19 8.17
CA ASN A 75 -15.14 -11.81 7.04
C ASN A 75 -14.47 -11.84 5.66
N LYS A 76 -13.47 -12.73 5.49
CA LYS A 76 -12.71 -12.94 4.23
C LYS A 76 -12.37 -11.62 3.51
N LYS A 77 -12.79 -11.47 2.23
CA LYS A 77 -12.55 -10.31 1.36
C LYS A 77 -13.34 -9.08 1.81
N ALA A 78 -14.60 -9.25 2.23
CA ALA A 78 -15.44 -8.14 2.71
C ALA A 78 -14.81 -7.42 3.92
N GLY A 79 -14.27 -8.18 4.87
CA GLY A 79 -13.55 -7.61 6.01
C GLY A 79 -12.27 -6.87 5.61
N ALA A 80 -11.58 -7.33 4.55
CA ALA A 80 -10.39 -6.67 4.02
C ALA A 80 -10.74 -5.32 3.42
N MET A 81 -11.76 -5.30 2.55
CA MET A 81 -12.27 -4.08 1.92
C MET A 81 -12.72 -3.06 2.96
N ASN A 82 -13.51 -3.48 3.96
CA ASN A 82 -13.99 -2.57 5.00
C ASN A 82 -12.85 -1.95 5.83
N ALA A 83 -11.77 -2.69 6.08
CA ALA A 83 -10.60 -2.14 6.77
C ALA A 83 -9.84 -1.14 5.89
N LEU A 84 -9.69 -1.42 4.59
CA LEU A 84 -9.06 -0.50 3.65
C LEU A 84 -9.84 0.81 3.53
N VAL A 85 -11.17 0.78 3.49
CA VAL A 85 -12.00 2.00 3.51
C VAL A 85 -11.73 2.82 4.78
N ARG A 86 -11.70 2.18 5.96
CA ARG A 86 -11.42 2.88 7.23
C ARG A 86 -10.01 3.47 7.29
N ALA A 87 -9.00 2.72 6.82
CA ALA A 87 -7.63 3.22 6.76
C ALA A 87 -7.52 4.41 5.79
N SER A 88 -8.14 4.32 4.60
CA SER A 88 -8.14 5.39 3.61
C SER A 88 -8.82 6.66 4.13
N ALA A 89 -9.93 6.54 4.87
CA ALA A 89 -10.62 7.69 5.47
C ALA A 89 -9.72 8.52 6.39
N VAL A 90 -8.74 7.90 7.06
CA VAL A 90 -7.78 8.59 7.92
C VAL A 90 -6.58 9.12 7.12
N MET A 91 -6.10 8.34 6.14
CA MET A 91 -4.83 8.63 5.47
C MET A 91 -4.94 9.60 4.29
N SER A 92 -5.98 9.48 3.48
CA SER A 92 -6.17 10.30 2.27
C SER A 92 -7.56 10.93 2.17
N ASN A 93 -8.56 10.33 2.82
CA ASN A 93 -9.97 10.74 2.77
C ASN A 93 -10.49 10.97 1.33
N GLY A 94 -10.12 10.08 0.41
CA GLY A 94 -10.51 10.17 -1.00
C GLY A 94 -12.03 10.03 -1.19
N PRO A 95 -12.67 10.84 -2.07
CA PRO A 95 -14.12 10.81 -2.27
C PRO A 95 -14.60 9.60 -3.09
N PHE A 96 -13.70 8.96 -3.83
CA PHE A 96 -13.97 7.78 -4.66
C PHE A 96 -12.98 6.67 -4.31
N ILE A 97 -13.45 5.42 -4.37
CA ILE A 97 -12.64 4.24 -4.11
C ILE A 97 -12.73 3.31 -5.32
N LEU A 98 -11.59 3.04 -5.95
CA LEU A 98 -11.45 2.02 -6.98
C LEU A 98 -10.89 0.74 -6.35
N ASN A 99 -11.63 -0.35 -6.44
CA ASN A 99 -11.17 -1.67 -5.99
C ASN A 99 -10.67 -2.50 -7.18
N LEU A 100 -9.50 -3.14 -7.05
CA LEU A 100 -8.91 -4.01 -8.05
C LEU A 100 -8.51 -5.35 -7.40
N ASP A 101 -8.69 -6.44 -8.14
CA ASP A 101 -8.19 -7.76 -7.72
C ASP A 101 -6.78 -7.99 -8.28
N CYS A 102 -6.04 -8.94 -7.70
CA CYS A 102 -4.62 -9.18 -8.00
C CYS A 102 -4.35 -9.72 -9.42
N ASP A 103 -5.37 -10.18 -10.12
CA ASP A 103 -5.33 -10.64 -11.51
C ASP A 103 -5.77 -9.57 -12.52
N HIS A 104 -6.09 -8.36 -12.05
CA HIS A 104 -6.41 -7.22 -12.90
C HIS A 104 -5.30 -6.16 -12.86
N TYR A 105 -5.19 -5.40 -13.95
CA TYR A 105 -4.32 -4.24 -14.05
C TYR A 105 -4.98 -3.15 -14.90
N ILE A 106 -4.55 -1.90 -14.71
CA ILE A 106 -5.01 -0.77 -15.53
C ILE A 106 -4.22 -0.79 -16.83
N TYR A 107 -4.90 -1.09 -17.94
CA TYR A 107 -4.27 -1.13 -19.27
C TYR A 107 -4.13 0.27 -19.90
N ASN A 108 -5.15 1.13 -19.74
CA ASN A 108 -5.17 2.48 -20.29
C ASN A 108 -5.05 3.51 -19.16
N SER A 109 -4.05 4.38 -19.22
CA SER A 109 -3.83 5.46 -18.24
C SER A 109 -4.93 6.52 -18.23
N GLU A 110 -5.79 6.58 -19.26
CA GLU A 110 -6.94 7.47 -19.29
C GLU A 110 -8.18 6.92 -18.56
N ALA A 111 -8.13 5.70 -18.02
CA ALA A 111 -9.27 5.08 -17.34
C ALA A 111 -9.66 5.81 -16.03
N ILE A 112 -8.74 6.59 -15.46
CA ILE A 112 -8.93 7.35 -14.23
C ILE A 112 -8.69 8.82 -14.58
N ARG A 113 -9.75 9.56 -14.93
CA ARG A 113 -9.68 10.97 -15.32
C ARG A 113 -10.80 11.80 -14.73
#